data_AF-A0AAW1TXA3-F1
#
_entry.id   AF-A0AAW1TXA3-F1
#
_cell.length_a   1.000
_cell.length_b   1.000
_cell.length_c   1.000
_cell.angle_alpha   90.00
_cell.angle_beta   90.00
_cell.angle_gamma   90.00
#
_symmetry.space_group_name_H-M   'P 1'
#
loop_
_entity.id
_entity.type
_entity.pdbx_description
1 polymer ?
#
loop_
_entity_poly.entity_id
_entity_poly.type
_entity_poly.pdbx_seq_one_letter_code
_entity_poly.pdbx_strand_id
1 'polypeptide(L)'
;MFFMNFNESYNAIDYMYTIDTVHINVVSHIKNLQPNFVGSFDIGDYVLFFFRETAVEYINCGKSVYSRVARVCKKDTGGKNILSQNWATYLKARLNCSIPGEFPFYFNEIQSIYRVPGDNNKFYGTFTTSTNGLMGSAICSFTLKDIHAAFAGKFKEQASSSSAWLPVLSSRVPEPRPGTCVNNTETLPDTVLNFIRSHPLMDSAVMHEHDKPVFFKRDVFFTRLVVDKVDVDIGGAVLYYTVYYAGTNDGRVHKIVEWQRDSSDTSLFFSTCSTSPPANRFK
;
A
#
# COMPACT_ATOMS: atom_id res chain seq x y z
N MET A 1 31.70 -12.52 -2.33
CA MET A 1 31.00 -13.16 -1.20
C MET A 1 30.97 -12.13 -0.08
N PHE A 2 29.91 -11.31 -0.02
CA PHE A 2 29.76 -10.29 1.02
C PHE A 2 28.89 -10.88 2.12
N PHE A 3 29.50 -11.12 3.29
CA PHE A 3 28.80 -11.39 4.53
C PHE A 3 28.37 -10.05 5.14
N MET A 4 27.07 -9.84 5.34
CA MET A 4 26.56 -8.75 6.19
C MET A 4 26.48 -9.25 7.63
N ASN A 5 27.20 -8.57 8.53
CA ASN A 5 27.21 -8.82 9.97
C ASN A 5 25.85 -8.46 10.59
N PHE A 6 25.19 -9.45 11.20
CA PHE A 6 24.06 -9.26 12.10
C PHE A 6 24.59 -8.92 13.50
N ASN A 7 24.55 -7.66 13.92
CA ASN A 7 24.85 -7.29 15.30
C ASN A 7 23.96 -6.14 15.83
N GLU A 8 22.65 -6.22 15.58
CA GLU A 8 21.60 -5.35 16.18
C GLU A 8 20.46 -6.19 16.81
N SER A 9 20.80 -7.37 17.32
CA SER A 9 19.84 -8.45 17.60
C SER A 9 18.99 -8.28 18.88
N TYR A 10 19.20 -7.24 19.69
CA TYR A 10 18.43 -7.04 20.94
C TYR A 10 17.22 -6.11 20.80
N ASN A 11 17.21 -5.16 19.85
CA ASN A 11 16.03 -4.32 19.58
C ASN A 11 15.09 -4.98 18.55
N ALA A 12 15.62 -5.71 17.57
CA ALA A 12 14.82 -6.31 16.51
C ALA A 12 13.75 -7.30 17.05
N ILE A 13 14.01 -7.97 18.17
CA ILE A 13 13.10 -8.96 18.75
C ILE A 13 11.85 -8.28 19.33
N ASP A 14 11.99 -7.17 20.08
CA ASP A 14 10.83 -6.41 20.59
C ASP A 14 10.02 -5.75 19.46
N TYR A 15 10.70 -5.24 18.41
CA TYR A 15 10.02 -4.76 17.21
C TYR A 15 9.28 -5.88 16.48
N MET A 16 9.84 -7.08 16.39
CA MET A 16 9.20 -8.23 15.74
C MET A 16 8.01 -8.74 16.55
N TYR A 17 8.11 -8.81 17.89
CA TYR A 17 6.97 -9.14 18.77
C TYR A 17 5.86 -8.07 18.72
N THR A 18 6.23 -6.78 18.66
CA THR A 18 5.26 -5.69 18.52
C THR A 18 4.61 -5.73 17.14
N ILE A 19 5.37 -5.96 16.07
CA ILE A 19 4.84 -6.11 14.71
C ILE A 19 3.94 -7.34 14.61
N ASP A 20 4.31 -8.47 15.19
CA ASP A 20 3.49 -9.69 15.19
C ASP A 20 2.21 -9.48 15.99
N THR A 21 2.28 -8.86 17.17
CA THR A 21 1.10 -8.50 17.97
C THR A 21 0.22 -7.50 17.23
N VAL A 22 0.83 -6.53 16.54
CA VAL A 22 0.12 -5.52 15.76
C VAL A 22 -0.57 -6.15 14.56
N HIS A 23 0.15 -7.01 13.84
CA HIS A 23 -0.34 -7.77 12.70
C HIS A 23 -1.46 -8.72 13.13
N ILE A 24 -1.36 -9.38 14.28
CA ILE A 24 -2.40 -10.22 14.88
C ILE A 24 -3.66 -9.41 15.21
N ASN A 25 -3.54 -8.20 15.76
CA ASN A 25 -4.68 -7.33 16.07
C ASN A 25 -5.32 -6.68 14.83
N VAL A 26 -4.53 -6.35 13.80
CA VAL A 26 -5.08 -5.92 12.50
C VAL A 26 -5.82 -7.10 11.84
N VAL A 27 -5.25 -8.31 11.89
CA VAL A 27 -5.91 -9.53 11.41
C VAL A 27 -7.20 -9.79 12.19
N SER A 28 -7.22 -9.63 13.52
CA SER A 28 -8.41 -9.85 14.35
C SER A 28 -9.58 -8.92 13.98
N HIS A 29 -9.28 -7.66 13.63
CA HIS A 29 -10.27 -6.68 13.19
C HIS A 29 -10.83 -6.95 11.78
N ILE A 30 -10.09 -7.69 10.93
CA ILE A 30 -10.37 -7.89 9.50
C ILE A 30 -10.63 -9.37 9.15
N LYS A 31 -10.73 -10.29 10.13
CA LYS A 31 -10.84 -11.75 9.89
C LYS A 31 -11.89 -12.15 8.86
N ASN A 32 -13.00 -11.42 8.78
CA ASN A 32 -14.11 -11.74 7.87
C ASN A 32 -13.85 -11.36 6.40
N LEU A 33 -12.82 -10.55 6.10
CA LEU A 33 -12.52 -10.04 4.75
C LEU A 33 -11.32 -10.72 4.06
N GLN A 34 -10.71 -11.69 4.74
CA GLN A 34 -9.57 -12.51 4.25
C GLN A 34 -8.44 -11.65 3.65
N PRO A 35 -7.81 -10.77 4.45
CA PRO A 35 -6.75 -9.90 3.95
C PRO A 35 -5.48 -10.69 3.64
N ASN A 36 -4.76 -10.30 2.58
CA ASN A 36 -3.44 -10.79 2.25
C ASN A 36 -2.43 -9.65 2.34
N PHE A 37 -1.58 -9.69 3.37
CA PHE A 37 -0.59 -8.66 3.65
C PHE A 37 0.65 -8.83 2.76
N VAL A 38 1.14 -7.70 2.24
CA VAL A 38 2.29 -7.65 1.33
C VAL A 38 3.45 -6.82 1.85
N GLY A 39 3.25 -6.02 2.89
CA GLY A 39 4.31 -5.30 3.59
C GLY A 39 3.81 -4.35 4.67
N SER A 40 4.72 -3.95 5.55
CA SER A 40 4.47 -2.96 6.61
C SER A 40 5.68 -2.05 6.78
N PHE A 41 5.44 -0.78 7.12
CA PHE A 41 6.51 0.20 7.28
C PHE A 41 6.27 1.09 8.51
N ASP A 42 7.33 1.25 9.30
CA ASP A 42 7.42 2.24 10.37
C ASP A 42 7.77 3.62 9.77
N ILE A 43 6.89 4.61 9.97
CA ILE A 43 7.09 5.99 9.49
C ILE A 43 6.51 7.01 10.49
N GLY A 44 7.39 7.81 11.09
CA GLY A 44 7.00 8.87 12.00
C GLY A 44 6.23 8.32 13.20
N ASP A 45 5.03 8.85 13.45
CA ASP A 45 4.13 8.41 14.52
C ASP A 45 3.25 7.21 14.15
N TYR A 46 3.41 6.67 12.94
CA TYR A 46 2.50 5.68 12.37
C TYR A 46 3.21 4.39 11.97
N VAL A 47 2.44 3.31 11.95
CA VAL A 47 2.78 2.08 11.22
C VAL A 47 1.79 1.94 10.06
N LEU A 48 2.32 1.77 8.85
CA LEU A 48 1.53 1.55 7.64
C LEU A 48 1.51 0.06 7.29
N PHE A 49 0.34 -0.43 6.89
CA PHE A 49 0.14 -1.81 6.43
C PHE A 49 -0.42 -1.82 5.02
N PHE A 50 0.19 -2.60 4.14
CA PHE A 50 -0.23 -2.76 2.76
C PHE A 50 -0.76 -4.18 2.55
N PHE A 51 -1.97 -4.30 2.02
CA PHE A 51 -2.64 -5.58 1.84
C PHE A 51 -3.72 -5.48 0.76
N ARG A 52 -4.26 -6.62 0.35
CA ARG A 52 -5.50 -6.71 -0.44
C ARG A 52 -6.56 -7.47 0.33
N GLU A 53 -7.82 -7.09 0.18
CA GLU A 53 -8.96 -7.70 0.85
C GLU A 53 -10.21 -7.66 -0.05
N THR A 54 -11.26 -8.39 0.33
CA THR A 54 -12.56 -8.27 -0.34
C THR A 54 -13.16 -6.86 -0.13
N ALA A 55 -13.56 -6.21 -1.22
CA ALA A 55 -14.08 -4.85 -1.22
C ALA A 55 -15.57 -4.80 -0.84
N VAL A 56 -15.85 -4.59 0.45
CA VAL A 56 -17.23 -4.50 0.96
C VAL A 56 -18.05 -3.39 0.32
N GLU A 57 -17.39 -2.29 -0.05
CA GLU A 57 -18.01 -1.14 -0.71
C GLU A 57 -18.47 -1.44 -2.15
N TYR A 58 -18.05 -2.58 -2.70
CA TYR A 58 -18.39 -3.00 -4.06
C TYR A 58 -19.31 -4.22 -4.09
N ILE A 59 -19.64 -4.84 -2.94
CA ILE A 59 -20.43 -6.09 -2.89
C ILE A 59 -21.77 -5.97 -3.62
N ASN A 60 -22.46 -4.82 -3.53
CA ASN A 60 -23.73 -4.58 -4.21
C ASN A 60 -23.61 -4.56 -5.75
N CYS A 61 -22.40 -4.38 -6.28
CA CYS A 61 -22.10 -4.41 -7.71
C CYS A 61 -21.42 -5.72 -8.15
N GLY A 62 -20.92 -6.52 -7.19
CA GLY A 62 -20.24 -7.78 -7.42
C GLY A 62 -19.12 -8.07 -6.42
N LYS A 63 -18.48 -9.22 -6.54
CA LYS A 63 -17.33 -9.56 -5.70
C LYS A 63 -16.05 -9.00 -6.34
N SER A 64 -15.39 -8.08 -5.67
CA SER A 64 -14.07 -7.56 -6.07
C SER A 64 -13.10 -7.59 -4.90
N VAL A 65 -11.81 -7.70 -5.21
CA VAL A 65 -10.71 -7.48 -4.27
C VAL A 65 -10.20 -6.06 -4.50
N TYR A 66 -9.85 -5.34 -3.43
CA TYR A 66 -9.14 -4.06 -3.54
C TYR A 66 -7.89 -4.04 -2.68
N SER A 67 -6.91 -3.30 -3.17
CA SER A 67 -5.67 -3.00 -2.47
C SER A 67 -5.87 -1.85 -1.50
N ARG A 68 -5.28 -1.97 -0.32
CA ARG A 68 -5.42 -1.05 0.80
C ARG A 68 -4.06 -0.66 1.33
N VAL A 69 -4.00 0.58 1.80
CA VAL A 69 -3.07 1.00 2.84
C VAL A 69 -3.88 1.27 4.11
N ALA A 70 -3.48 0.67 5.22
CA ALA A 70 -3.98 1.00 6.54
C ALA A 70 -2.91 1.68 7.37
N ARG A 71 -3.36 2.39 8.40
CA ARG A 71 -2.52 3.14 9.31
C ARG A 71 -3.02 2.99 10.73
N VAL A 72 -2.08 2.87 11.66
CA VAL A 72 -2.31 2.93 13.12
C VAL A 72 -1.28 3.87 13.75
N CYS A 73 -1.64 4.54 14.83
CA CYS A 73 -0.70 5.30 15.64
C CYS A 73 0.13 4.36 16.51
N LYS A 74 1.44 4.61 16.61
CA LYS A 74 2.34 3.79 17.44
C LYS A 74 2.01 3.83 18.94
N LYS A 75 1.45 4.94 19.39
CA LYS A 75 1.05 5.18 20.79
C LYS A 75 -0.38 4.71 21.11
N ASP A 76 -1.02 4.00 20.17
CA ASP A 76 -2.38 3.50 20.38
C ASP A 76 -2.35 2.33 21.37
N THR A 77 -2.99 2.53 22.52
CA THR A 77 -3.14 1.53 23.58
C THR A 77 -4.57 0.99 23.66
N GLY A 78 -5.42 1.31 22.67
CA GLY A 78 -6.85 1.05 22.69
C GLY A 78 -7.63 2.11 23.48
N GLY A 79 -8.95 1.91 23.57
CA GLY A 79 -9.83 2.80 24.34
C GLY A 79 -10.07 2.29 25.77
N LYS A 80 -10.57 3.16 26.66
CA LYS A 80 -10.73 2.79 28.08
C LYS A 80 -11.74 1.67 28.31
N ASN A 81 -12.94 1.81 27.76
CA ASN A 81 -14.03 0.85 27.88
C ASN A 81 -14.39 0.24 26.52
N ILE A 82 -14.58 1.12 25.52
CA ILE A 82 -14.83 0.74 24.13
C ILE A 82 -13.48 0.50 23.47
N LEU A 83 -13.33 -0.60 22.72
CA LEU A 83 -12.07 -0.96 22.04
C LEU A 83 -10.88 -1.14 23.00
N SER A 84 -11.07 -1.63 24.22
CA SER A 84 -9.97 -1.82 25.20
C SER A 84 -8.92 -2.86 24.82
N GLN A 85 -9.18 -3.67 23.80
CA GLN A 85 -8.23 -4.63 23.24
C GLN A 85 -8.08 -4.46 21.72
N ASN A 86 -8.58 -3.34 21.18
CA ASN A 86 -8.63 -3.08 19.74
C ASN A 86 -8.03 -1.70 19.45
N TRP A 87 -7.57 -1.49 18.22
CA TRP A 87 -7.07 -0.19 17.77
C TRP A 87 -8.12 0.92 17.90
N ALA A 88 -7.75 2.04 18.53
CA ALA A 88 -8.54 3.27 18.60
C ALA A 88 -8.22 4.26 17.47
N THR A 89 -7.20 3.98 16.64
CA THR A 89 -6.70 4.87 15.58
C THR A 89 -6.63 4.21 14.20
N TYR A 90 -7.12 2.97 14.06
CA TYR A 90 -7.07 2.22 12.80
C TYR A 90 -7.94 2.86 11.71
N LEU A 91 -7.33 3.17 10.57
CA LEU A 91 -7.99 3.59 9.34
C LEU A 91 -7.38 2.89 8.13
N LYS A 92 -8.16 2.71 7.07
CA LYS A 92 -7.71 2.21 5.76
C LYS A 92 -8.24 3.02 4.59
N ALA A 93 -7.46 3.10 3.52
CA ALA A 93 -7.82 3.75 2.26
C ALA A 93 -7.53 2.82 1.09
N ARG A 94 -8.29 2.96 -0.01
CA ARG A 94 -8.04 2.24 -1.27
C ARG A 94 -6.75 2.77 -1.92
N LEU A 95 -5.89 1.88 -2.41
CA LEU A 95 -4.81 2.24 -3.33
C LEU A 95 -5.35 2.20 -4.76
N ASN A 96 -5.20 3.28 -5.51
CA ASN A 96 -5.60 3.34 -6.92
C ASN A 96 -4.36 3.19 -7.82
N CYS A 97 -4.20 2.02 -8.43
CA CYS A 97 -3.26 1.80 -9.53
C CYS A 97 -4.08 1.53 -10.81
N SER A 98 -4.10 2.47 -11.74
CA SER A 98 -4.93 2.38 -12.94
C SER A 98 -4.33 3.09 -14.13
N ILE A 99 -4.66 2.64 -15.33
CA ILE A 99 -4.35 3.36 -16.57
C ILE A 99 -5.42 4.44 -16.74
N PRO A 100 -5.05 5.71 -16.94
CA PRO A 100 -6.01 6.79 -17.14
C PRO A 100 -6.76 6.63 -18.47
N GLY A 101 -7.96 7.21 -18.54
CA GLY A 101 -8.83 7.19 -19.71
C GLY A 101 -10.26 7.57 -19.33
N GLU A 102 -11.16 7.66 -20.31
CA GLU A 102 -12.60 7.87 -20.04
C GLU A 102 -13.16 6.78 -19.11
N PHE A 103 -12.67 5.55 -19.31
CA PHE A 103 -12.92 4.41 -18.42
C PHE A 103 -11.57 3.87 -17.92
N PRO A 104 -11.15 4.23 -16.69
CA PRO A 104 -9.86 3.79 -16.17
C PRO A 104 -9.77 2.27 -16.04
N PHE A 105 -8.61 1.71 -16.40
CA PHE A 105 -8.35 0.27 -16.26
C PHE A 105 -7.58 0.01 -14.96
N TYR A 106 -8.20 -0.67 -13.99
CA TYR A 106 -7.65 -0.86 -12.64
C TYR A 106 -6.89 -2.18 -12.46
N PHE A 107 -5.71 -2.09 -11.82
CA PHE A 107 -4.98 -3.23 -11.27
C PHE A 107 -5.25 -3.31 -9.77
N ASN A 108 -6.25 -4.12 -9.41
CA ASN A 108 -6.86 -4.07 -8.08
C ASN A 108 -6.11 -4.85 -7.00
N GLU A 109 -5.24 -5.80 -7.37
CA GLU A 109 -4.64 -6.76 -6.42
C GLU A 109 -3.13 -6.52 -6.24
N ILE A 110 -2.74 -5.90 -5.13
CA ILE A 110 -1.34 -5.68 -4.77
C ILE A 110 -0.66 -7.01 -4.42
N GLN A 111 0.54 -7.22 -4.97
CA GLN A 111 1.34 -8.44 -4.76
C GLN A 111 2.59 -8.18 -3.91
N SER A 112 3.22 -7.01 -4.08
CA SER A 112 4.40 -6.61 -3.31
C SER A 112 4.44 -5.09 -3.21
N ILE A 113 4.98 -4.59 -2.09
CA ILE A 113 5.27 -3.18 -1.85
C ILE A 113 6.74 -3.04 -1.45
N TYR A 114 7.41 -1.99 -1.90
CA TYR A 114 8.82 -1.74 -1.62
C TYR A 114 9.04 -0.26 -1.27
N ARG A 115 9.91 0.01 -0.31
CA ARG A 115 10.40 1.34 0.05
C ARG A 115 11.91 1.35 -0.09
N VAL A 116 12.45 2.28 -0.87
CA VAL A 116 13.90 2.42 -1.04
C VAL A 116 14.52 2.85 0.30
N PRO A 117 15.58 2.19 0.80
CA PRO A 117 16.26 2.61 2.02
C PRO A 117 16.69 4.09 1.93
N GLY A 118 16.41 4.86 2.98
CA GLY A 118 16.68 6.31 3.01
C GLY A 118 15.61 7.20 2.36
N ASP A 119 14.69 6.64 1.55
CA ASP A 119 13.53 7.38 1.01
C ASP A 119 12.28 7.06 1.84
N ASN A 120 11.93 7.95 2.77
CA ASN A 120 10.75 7.80 3.61
C ASN A 120 9.47 8.34 2.98
N ASN A 121 9.53 8.90 1.76
CA ASN A 121 8.40 9.61 1.17
C ASN A 121 7.69 8.83 0.06
N LYS A 122 8.26 7.71 -0.41
CA LYS A 122 7.76 7.01 -1.60
C LYS A 122 7.72 5.49 -1.45
N PHE A 123 6.66 4.90 -1.98
CA PHE A 123 6.44 3.46 -2.00
C PHE A 123 6.18 2.99 -3.43
N TYR A 124 6.67 1.81 -3.76
CA TYR A 124 6.55 1.22 -5.09
C TYR A 124 5.85 -0.13 -4.97
N GLY A 125 4.72 -0.27 -5.63
CA GLY A 125 3.89 -1.47 -5.54
C GLY A 125 3.74 -2.16 -6.88
N THR A 126 3.71 -3.50 -6.86
CA THR A 126 3.25 -4.31 -7.99
C THR A 126 1.79 -4.71 -7.77
N PHE A 127 1.00 -4.54 -8.81
CA PHE A 127 -0.43 -4.83 -8.81
C PHE A 127 -0.77 -5.73 -9.98
N THR A 128 -1.76 -6.59 -9.79
CA THR A 128 -2.30 -7.45 -10.84
C THR A 128 -3.79 -7.16 -11.03
N THR A 129 -4.29 -7.54 -12.19
CA THR A 129 -5.72 -7.77 -12.38
C THR A 129 -6.20 -8.99 -11.58
N SER A 130 -7.51 -9.21 -11.54
CA SER A 130 -8.06 -10.42 -10.93
C SER A 130 -7.71 -11.67 -11.76
N THR A 131 -7.47 -12.78 -11.06
CA THR A 131 -7.07 -14.07 -11.67
C THR A 131 -8.11 -14.65 -12.64
N ASN A 132 -9.39 -14.30 -12.47
CA ASN A 132 -10.48 -14.74 -13.34
C ASN A 132 -10.69 -13.84 -14.58
N GLY A 133 -9.94 -12.73 -14.68
CA GLY A 133 -10.07 -11.75 -15.74
C GLY A 133 -8.90 -11.76 -16.74
N LEU A 134 -8.75 -10.64 -17.45
CA LEU A 134 -7.59 -10.41 -18.32
C LEU A 134 -6.31 -10.40 -17.49
N MET A 135 -5.35 -11.27 -17.81
CA MET A 135 -4.06 -11.31 -17.12
C MET A 135 -3.28 -10.03 -17.41
N GLY A 136 -2.87 -9.33 -16.36
CA GLY A 136 -2.05 -8.13 -16.49
C GLY A 136 -1.50 -7.66 -15.16
N SER A 137 -0.39 -6.95 -15.24
CA SER A 137 0.27 -6.35 -14.08
C SER A 137 0.69 -4.91 -14.33
N ALA A 138 0.85 -4.17 -13.24
CA ALA A 138 1.38 -2.83 -13.24
C ALA A 138 2.32 -2.59 -12.05
N ILE A 139 3.20 -1.60 -12.21
CA ILE A 139 4.02 -0.99 -11.17
C ILE A 139 3.49 0.42 -10.99
N CYS A 140 3.09 0.76 -9.76
CA CYS A 140 2.65 2.10 -9.39
C CYS A 140 3.47 2.61 -8.21
N SER A 141 3.76 3.91 -8.19
CA SER A 141 4.36 4.61 -7.05
C SER A 141 3.31 5.41 -6.29
N PHE A 142 3.46 5.50 -4.97
CA PHE A 142 2.60 6.29 -4.09
C PHE A 142 3.47 7.14 -3.17
N THR A 143 3.08 8.40 -2.95
CA THR A 143 3.79 9.27 -2.01
C THR A 143 3.15 9.22 -0.63
N LEU A 144 3.96 9.42 0.40
CA LEU A 144 3.48 9.53 1.78
C LEU A 144 2.52 10.73 1.94
N LYS A 145 2.75 11.81 1.19
CA LYS A 145 1.86 12.97 1.12
C LYS A 145 0.45 12.58 0.68
N ASP A 146 0.32 11.81 -0.40
CA ASP A 146 -0.99 11.40 -0.93
C ASP A 146 -1.70 10.40 -0.01
N ILE A 147 -0.93 9.53 0.64
CA ILE A 147 -1.45 8.64 1.69
C ILE A 147 -2.02 9.46 2.85
N HIS A 148 -1.29 10.47 3.34
CA HIS A 148 -1.78 11.36 4.39
C HIS A 148 -3.00 12.18 3.96
N ALA A 149 -3.03 12.65 2.71
CA ALA A 149 -4.17 13.38 2.17
C ALA A 149 -5.45 12.51 2.16
N ALA A 150 -5.35 11.23 1.80
CA ALA A 150 -6.48 10.31 1.85
C ALA A 150 -7.01 10.13 3.28
N PHE A 151 -6.14 9.97 4.29
CA PHE A 151 -6.54 9.85 5.70
C PHE A 151 -7.07 11.17 6.31
N ALA A 152 -6.68 12.32 5.76
CA ALA A 152 -7.26 13.61 6.10
C ALA A 152 -8.61 13.88 5.39
N GLY A 153 -8.99 13.05 4.42
CA GLY A 153 -10.22 13.18 3.62
C GLY A 153 -11.50 12.78 4.35
N LYS A 154 -12.58 12.57 3.60
CA LYS A 154 -13.87 12.14 4.17
C LYS A 154 -13.84 10.64 4.49
N PHE A 155 -14.57 10.25 5.52
CA PHE A 155 -14.85 8.83 5.80
C PHE A 155 -15.92 8.31 4.85
N LYS A 156 -15.95 6.99 4.64
CA LYS A 156 -16.99 6.31 3.87
C LYS A 156 -17.96 5.62 4.83
N GLU A 157 -19.25 5.85 4.67
CA GLU A 157 -20.33 5.25 5.48
C GLU A 157 -21.28 4.46 4.59
N GLN A 158 -21.81 3.38 5.15
CA GLN A 158 -22.98 2.69 4.64
C GLN A 158 -24.08 2.76 5.70
N ALA A 159 -25.10 3.58 5.46
CA ALA A 159 -26.14 3.87 6.46
C ALA A 159 -26.96 2.64 6.87
N SER A 160 -27.19 1.72 5.94
CA SER A 160 -27.84 0.42 6.17
C SER A 160 -27.25 -0.63 5.23
N SER A 161 -27.41 -1.92 5.51
CA SER A 161 -26.85 -2.99 4.67
C SER A 161 -27.25 -2.92 3.19
N SER A 162 -28.41 -2.34 2.88
CA SER A 162 -28.91 -2.12 1.51
C SER A 162 -28.58 -0.74 0.92
N SER A 163 -28.08 0.20 1.72
CA SER A 163 -27.75 1.55 1.25
C SER A 163 -26.46 1.57 0.42
N ALA A 164 -26.35 2.57 -0.45
CA ALA A 164 -25.09 2.88 -1.13
C ALA A 164 -24.03 3.37 -0.13
N TRP A 165 -22.77 3.16 -0.47
CA TRP A 165 -21.63 3.70 0.26
C TRP A 165 -21.42 5.16 -0.15
N LEU A 166 -21.52 6.07 0.82
CA LEU A 166 -21.46 7.52 0.58
C LEU A 166 -20.43 8.20 1.49
N PRO A 167 -19.91 9.38 1.09
CA PRO A 167 -19.00 10.14 1.94
C PRO A 167 -19.73 10.70 3.16
N VAL A 168 -19.12 10.59 4.34
CA VAL A 168 -19.61 11.22 5.57
C VAL A 168 -19.44 12.74 5.49
N LEU A 169 -20.48 13.47 5.89
CA LEU A 169 -20.41 14.94 6.01
C LEU A 169 -19.47 15.34 7.15
N SER A 170 -18.62 16.34 6.92
CA SER A 170 -17.64 16.79 7.91
C SER A 170 -18.26 17.21 9.25
N SER A 171 -19.50 17.73 9.24
CA SER A 171 -20.24 18.09 10.46
C SER A 171 -20.66 16.91 11.33
N ARG A 172 -20.63 15.68 10.80
CA ARG A 172 -20.92 14.44 11.55
C ARG A 172 -19.66 13.78 12.12
N VAL A 173 -18.47 14.30 11.82
CA VAL A 173 -17.21 13.77 12.35
C VAL A 173 -16.98 14.35 13.74
N PRO A 174 -16.81 13.52 14.79
CA PRO A 174 -16.58 14.01 16.15
C PRO A 174 -15.17 14.57 16.32
N GLU A 175 -14.97 15.35 17.38
CA GLU A 175 -13.67 15.84 17.81
C GLU A 175 -13.20 15.18 19.13
N PRO A 176 -11.90 14.87 19.29
CA PRO A 176 -10.82 15.02 18.31
C PRO A 176 -11.02 14.10 17.09
N ARG A 177 -10.60 14.58 15.91
CA ARG A 177 -10.76 13.83 14.66
C ARG A 177 -10.29 12.37 14.78
N PRO A 178 -11.15 11.38 14.48
CA PRO A 178 -10.80 9.96 14.51
C PRO A 178 -9.56 9.62 13.68
N GLY A 179 -8.68 8.77 14.23
CA GLY A 179 -7.44 8.31 13.58
C GLY A 179 -6.26 9.31 13.63
N THR A 180 -6.38 10.39 14.41
CA THR A 180 -5.25 11.25 14.77
C THR A 180 -4.51 10.68 15.99
N CYS A 181 -3.19 10.89 16.05
CA CYS A 181 -2.40 10.41 17.19
C CYS A 181 -2.54 11.35 18.37
N VAL A 182 -3.00 10.81 19.49
CA VAL A 182 -3.09 11.49 20.79
C VAL A 182 -2.08 10.88 21.76
N ASN A 183 -1.82 11.57 22.87
CA ASN A 183 -0.86 11.09 23.88
C ASN A 183 -1.36 9.83 24.61
N ASN A 184 -2.67 9.72 24.83
CA ASN A 184 -3.29 8.56 25.45
C ASN A 184 -4.65 8.31 24.76
N THR A 185 -4.82 7.15 24.11
CA THR A 185 -6.06 6.80 23.42
C THR A 185 -7.19 6.42 24.38
N GLU A 186 -6.89 6.08 25.64
CA GLU A 186 -7.90 5.79 26.67
C GLU A 186 -8.71 7.02 27.07
N THR A 187 -8.20 8.22 26.83
CA THR A 187 -8.92 9.47 27.13
C THR A 187 -9.84 9.92 26.01
N LEU A 188 -9.88 9.20 24.88
CA LEU A 188 -10.75 9.52 23.76
C LEU A 188 -12.23 9.37 24.16
N PRO A 189 -13.11 10.31 23.75
CA PRO A 189 -14.53 10.20 23.98
C PRO A 189 -15.13 8.95 23.31
N ASP A 190 -16.15 8.36 23.94
CA ASP A 190 -16.88 7.21 23.39
C ASP A 190 -17.50 7.51 22.02
N THR A 191 -17.82 8.78 21.72
CA THR A 191 -18.32 9.20 20.41
C THR A 191 -17.27 9.01 19.31
N VAL A 192 -15.99 9.31 19.58
CA VAL A 192 -14.87 9.12 18.66
C VAL A 192 -14.59 7.63 18.47
N LEU A 193 -14.55 6.87 19.58
CA LEU A 193 -14.29 5.41 19.56
C LEU A 193 -15.39 4.64 18.83
N ASN A 194 -16.66 5.01 19.04
CA ASN A 194 -17.78 4.40 18.30
C ASN A 194 -17.75 4.78 16.82
N PHE A 195 -17.40 6.03 16.50
CA PHE A 195 -17.32 6.49 15.12
C PHE A 195 -16.24 5.72 14.35
N ILE A 196 -15.01 5.63 14.88
CA ILE A 196 -13.90 4.97 14.15
C ILE A 196 -14.15 3.49 13.96
N ARG A 197 -14.82 2.83 14.93
CA ARG A 197 -15.19 1.43 14.85
C ARG A 197 -16.12 1.13 13.68
N SER A 198 -17.06 2.03 13.38
CA SER A 198 -18.00 1.87 12.26
C SER A 198 -17.53 2.51 10.95
N HIS A 199 -16.53 3.40 11.01
CA HIS A 199 -16.00 4.14 9.85
C HIS A 199 -14.50 3.95 9.63
N PRO A 200 -13.99 2.71 9.53
CA PRO A 200 -12.56 2.49 9.32
C PRO A 200 -12.10 2.82 7.89
N LEU A 201 -13.01 2.94 6.91
CA LEU A 201 -12.70 3.13 5.49
C LEU A 201 -12.78 4.61 5.10
N MET A 202 -11.73 5.13 4.46
CA MET A 202 -11.74 6.45 3.84
C MET A 202 -12.48 6.43 2.50
N ASP A 203 -13.13 7.55 2.17
CA ASP A 203 -13.87 7.68 0.91
C ASP A 203 -12.92 7.87 -0.29
N SER A 204 -11.90 8.72 -0.11
CA SER A 204 -10.88 8.98 -1.12
C SER A 204 -9.90 7.81 -1.24
N ALA A 205 -9.59 7.43 -2.48
CA ALA A 205 -8.46 6.54 -2.78
C ALA A 205 -7.15 7.34 -2.78
N VAL A 206 -6.05 6.66 -2.43
CA VAL A 206 -4.69 7.16 -2.64
C VAL A 206 -4.37 7.01 -4.13
N MET A 207 -4.20 8.12 -4.82
CA MET A 207 -3.80 8.14 -6.23
C MET A 207 -2.32 7.78 -6.36
N HIS A 208 -1.98 7.09 -7.43
CA HIS A 208 -0.59 6.85 -7.80
C HIS A 208 -0.01 8.13 -8.43
N GLU A 209 1.31 8.23 -8.39
CA GLU A 209 2.04 9.38 -8.93
C GLU A 209 1.89 9.47 -10.46
N HIS A 210 1.95 10.69 -11.00
CA HIS A 210 1.93 11.00 -12.44
C HIS A 210 0.65 10.57 -13.20
N ASP A 211 -0.45 10.27 -12.50
CA ASP A 211 -1.75 9.87 -13.07
C ASP A 211 -1.71 8.65 -14.02
N LYS A 212 -0.58 7.92 -14.05
CA LYS A 212 -0.42 6.67 -14.80
C LYS A 212 0.54 5.71 -14.09
N PRO A 213 0.43 4.38 -14.29
CA PRO A 213 1.40 3.45 -13.76
C PRO A 213 2.79 3.71 -14.35
N VAL A 214 3.84 3.51 -13.55
CA VAL A 214 5.23 3.58 -14.00
C VAL A 214 5.46 2.60 -15.16
N PHE A 215 4.91 1.39 -15.04
CA PHE A 215 4.98 0.37 -16.07
C PHE A 215 3.77 -0.53 -15.97
N PHE A 216 3.26 -1.02 -17.10
CA PHE A 216 2.24 -2.07 -17.11
C PHE A 216 2.51 -3.05 -18.25
N LYS A 217 2.07 -4.30 -18.07
CA LYS A 217 2.25 -5.36 -19.07
C LYS A 217 1.10 -6.35 -19.00
N ARG A 218 0.61 -6.74 -20.18
CA ARG A 218 -0.40 -7.80 -20.36
C ARG A 218 0.25 -9.18 -20.27
N ASP A 219 -0.56 -10.18 -19.96
CA ASP A 219 -0.19 -11.60 -20.00
C ASP A 219 1.01 -11.95 -19.10
N VAL A 220 1.17 -11.21 -18.00
CA VAL A 220 2.19 -11.46 -16.98
C VAL A 220 1.64 -11.11 -15.61
N PHE A 221 2.00 -11.91 -14.60
CA PHE A 221 1.78 -11.58 -13.19
C PHE A 221 3.10 -11.24 -12.50
N PHE A 222 3.25 -9.98 -12.08
CA PHE A 222 4.31 -9.57 -11.18
C PHE A 222 4.06 -10.14 -9.78
N THR A 223 5.13 -10.52 -9.09
CA THR A 223 5.05 -11.16 -7.77
C THR A 223 5.82 -10.38 -6.71
N ARG A 224 7.08 -10.01 -6.99
CA ARG A 224 7.96 -9.28 -6.08
C ARG A 224 8.56 -8.07 -6.79
N LEU A 225 8.85 -7.03 -6.03
CA LEU A 225 9.47 -5.81 -6.52
C LEU A 225 10.61 -5.38 -5.61
N VAL A 226 11.73 -5.00 -6.22
CA VAL A 226 12.82 -4.24 -5.60
C VAL A 226 13.10 -3.02 -6.46
N VAL A 227 13.41 -1.90 -5.84
CA VAL A 227 13.70 -0.64 -6.53
C VAL A 227 15.06 -0.11 -6.09
N ASP A 228 15.83 0.39 -7.03
CA ASP A 228 17.12 1.03 -6.81
C ASP A 228 17.11 2.45 -7.39
N LYS A 229 17.82 3.37 -6.75
CA LYS A 229 17.98 4.74 -7.22
C LYS A 229 19.45 4.98 -7.54
N VAL A 230 19.73 5.34 -8.78
CA VAL A 230 21.09 5.46 -9.30
C VAL A 230 21.31 6.87 -9.83
N ASP A 231 22.36 7.50 -9.35
CA ASP A 231 22.79 8.83 -9.77
C ASP A 231 24.00 8.66 -10.70
N VAL A 232 23.93 9.21 -11.90
CA VAL A 232 25.00 9.13 -12.90
C VAL A 232 25.45 10.53 -13.26
N ASP A 233 26.72 10.85 -13.00
CA ASP A 233 27.35 12.07 -13.47
C ASP A 233 27.81 11.90 -14.92
N ILE A 234 27.23 12.69 -15.82
CA ILE A 234 27.63 12.76 -17.23
C ILE A 234 28.04 14.20 -17.54
N GLY A 235 29.35 14.44 -17.56
CA GLY A 235 29.91 15.74 -17.95
C GLY A 235 29.57 16.88 -17.00
N GLY A 236 29.40 16.59 -15.69
CA GLY A 236 29.05 17.58 -14.67
C GLY A 236 27.54 17.75 -14.45
N ALA A 237 26.70 17.05 -15.20
CA ALA A 237 25.26 16.97 -14.97
C ALA A 237 24.92 15.64 -14.30
N VAL A 238 24.27 15.69 -13.13
CA VAL A 238 23.79 14.51 -12.41
C VAL A 238 22.42 14.11 -12.96
N LEU A 239 22.33 12.90 -13.50
CA LEU A 239 21.09 12.28 -13.96
C LEU A 239 20.60 11.25 -12.94
N TYR A 240 19.33 11.34 -12.58
CA TYR A 240 18.69 10.46 -11.61
C TYR A 240 17.87 9.38 -12.32
N TYR A 241 18.20 8.12 -12.06
CA TYR A 241 17.51 6.96 -12.60
C TYR A 241 16.84 6.17 -11.48
N THR A 242 15.59 5.77 -11.69
CA THR A 242 14.91 4.79 -10.83
C THR A 242 14.83 3.46 -11.57
N VAL A 243 15.41 2.42 -10.98
CA VAL A 243 15.49 1.08 -11.58
C VAL A 243 14.61 0.12 -10.81
N TYR A 244 13.66 -0.50 -11.50
CA TYR A 244 12.71 -1.46 -10.97
C TYR A 244 13.10 -2.87 -11.40
N TYR A 245 13.16 -3.79 -10.45
CA TYR A 245 13.36 -5.22 -10.68
C TYR A 245 12.09 -5.95 -10.26
N ALA A 246 11.24 -6.26 -11.22
CA ALA A 246 9.96 -6.94 -11.01
C ALA A 246 10.09 -8.44 -11.35
N GLY A 247 9.96 -9.28 -10.33
CA GLY A 247 9.87 -10.72 -10.50
C GLY A 247 8.49 -11.14 -10.99
N THR A 248 8.42 -12.21 -11.76
CA THR A 248 7.18 -12.75 -12.33
C THR A 248 6.85 -14.14 -11.79
N ASN A 249 5.60 -14.58 -11.99
CA ASN A 249 5.15 -15.92 -11.64
C ASN A 249 5.78 -17.04 -12.49
N ASP A 250 6.38 -16.72 -13.64
CA ASP A 250 7.06 -17.65 -14.54
C ASP A 250 8.60 -17.64 -14.39
N GLY A 251 9.13 -17.03 -13.32
CA GLY A 251 10.55 -17.07 -12.99
C GLY A 251 11.44 -16.12 -13.82
N ARG A 252 10.87 -15.06 -14.38
CA ARG A 252 11.61 -14.00 -15.07
C ARG A 252 11.78 -12.78 -14.17
N VAL A 253 12.77 -11.96 -14.50
CA VAL A 253 12.95 -10.64 -13.90
C VAL A 253 12.85 -9.60 -15.00
N HIS A 254 11.89 -8.70 -14.85
CA HIS A 254 11.74 -7.52 -15.68
C HIS A 254 12.51 -6.37 -15.04
N LYS A 255 13.47 -5.82 -15.80
CA LYS A 255 14.21 -4.61 -15.43
C LYS A 255 13.59 -3.43 -16.16
N ILE A 256 13.07 -2.47 -15.40
CA ILE A 256 12.51 -1.22 -15.92
C ILE A 256 13.38 -0.08 -15.40
N VAL A 257 13.79 0.84 -16.26
CA VAL A 257 14.54 2.03 -15.88
C VAL A 257 13.73 3.25 -16.25
N GLU A 258 13.44 4.08 -15.27
CA GLU A 258 12.72 5.34 -15.39
C GLU A 258 13.70 6.50 -15.19
N TRP A 259 13.64 7.49 -16.07
CA TRP A 259 14.33 8.76 -15.89
C TRP A 259 13.51 9.92 -16.44
N GLN A 260 13.71 11.10 -15.86
CA GLN A 260 13.09 12.32 -16.37
C GLN A 260 13.95 12.88 -17.50
N ARG A 261 13.32 13.15 -18.64
CA ARG A 261 13.97 13.86 -19.76
C ARG A 261 13.71 15.36 -19.67
N ASP A 262 12.50 15.76 -19.26
CA ASP A 262 12.05 17.14 -19.00
C ASP A 262 11.01 17.15 -17.86
N SER A 263 10.56 18.33 -17.41
CA SER A 263 9.62 18.52 -16.28
C SER A 263 8.26 17.81 -16.40
N SER A 264 7.91 17.28 -17.57
CA SER A 264 6.65 16.58 -17.84
C SER A 264 6.80 15.26 -18.60
N ASP A 265 8.01 14.90 -19.05
CA ASP A 265 8.21 13.72 -19.90
C ASP A 265 9.16 12.70 -19.26
N THR A 266 8.61 11.51 -19.00
CA THR A 266 9.30 10.39 -18.37
C THR A 266 9.62 9.35 -19.43
N SER A 267 10.90 9.02 -19.55
CA SER A 267 11.35 7.98 -20.46
C SER A 267 11.53 6.65 -19.72
N LEU A 268 11.22 5.56 -20.42
CA LEU A 268 11.30 4.21 -19.87
C LEU A 268 12.15 3.33 -20.78
N PHE A 269 13.06 2.58 -20.16
CA PHE A 269 13.77 1.48 -20.80
C PHE A 269 13.35 0.17 -20.15
N PHE A 270 13.08 -0.83 -20.97
CA PHE A 270 12.59 -2.13 -20.52
C PHE A 270 13.48 -3.25 -21.07
N SER A 271 13.91 -4.14 -20.20
CA SER A 271 14.53 -5.41 -20.58
C SER A 271 14.02 -6.56 -19.71
N THR A 272 14.13 -7.77 -20.25
CA THR A 272 13.70 -9.01 -19.56
C THR A 272 14.88 -9.95 -19.45
N CYS A 273 15.11 -10.52 -18.27
CA CYS A 273 16.09 -11.56 -18.04
C CYS A 273 15.41 -12.83 -17.54
N SER A 274 15.78 -14.00 -18.07
CA SER A 274 15.35 -15.30 -17.55
C SER A 274 16.26 -15.72 -16.41
N THR A 275 15.70 -16.18 -15.29
CA THR A 275 16.52 -16.72 -14.19
C THR A 275 16.89 -18.20 -14.38
N SER A 276 16.28 -18.86 -15.38
CA SER A 276 16.65 -20.23 -15.75
C SER A 276 17.97 -20.23 -16.53
N PRO A 277 18.96 -21.10 -16.21
CA PRO A 277 20.06 -21.35 -17.12
C PRO A 277 19.49 -21.81 -18.48
N PRO A 278 20.14 -21.48 -19.61
CA PRO A 278 19.71 -21.99 -20.90
C PRO A 278 19.61 -23.50 -20.80
N ALA A 279 18.44 -24.06 -21.10
CA ALA A 279 18.24 -25.50 -21.10
C ALA A 279 19.38 -26.11 -21.92
N ASN A 280 20.16 -26.97 -21.28
CA ASN A 280 21.27 -27.69 -21.88
C ASN A 280 20.85 -28.20 -23.27
N ARG A 281 21.35 -27.54 -24.32
CA ARG A 281 21.48 -28.16 -25.65
C ARG A 281 22.62 -29.17 -25.56
N PHE A 282 22.39 -30.28 -24.87
CA PHE A 282 23.12 -31.50 -25.16
C PHE A 282 22.32 -32.23 -26.23
N LYS A 283 22.71 -32.00 -27.48
CA LYS A 283 22.51 -32.94 -28.59
C LYS A 283 23.75 -33.80 -28.69
#